data_AF-A0AAN5XN96-F1
#
_entry.id   AF-A0AAN5XN96-F1
#
_cell.length_a   1.000
_cell.length_b   1.000
_cell.length_c   1.000
_cell.angle_alpha   90.00
_cell.angle_beta   90.00
_cell.angle_gamma   90.00
#
_symmetry.space_group_name_H-M   'P 1'
#
loop_
_entity.id
_entity.type
_entity.pdbx_description
1 polymer ?
#
loop_
_entity_poly.entity_id
_entity_poly.type
_entity_poly.pdbx_seq_one_letter_code
_entity_poly.pdbx_strand_id
1 'polypeptide(L)'
;HWRETETAYIEQLAKEYIPNFERANVGSHKYMKVRQYKEYAEAKSTIENQVEEKETQLQTIDDHLKNVEGKANELEVTKTSLESDVVDTYKELEIVKQQVESENEKLQLIGQRHIELEKRVEQMQKELDSATDQVPNEPIKIPFLRKEVITEVQNNKTFGKAEVTKKKTGNYVLSPEQYQELTKQVNAAVTIKKDYGRLRETDFVKEYESLKMTAESWMKENRTLKQEKGQLQKEVGVLNREISSLKAHINGLQTNIRVLYLQTKKVFKEQFKAFRGIIKNELDNKGIDNQFEREHKKEINRHRGLDMER
;
A
#
# COMPACT_ATOMS: atom_id res chain seq x y z
N HIS A 1 -5.89 -23.56 94.01
CA HIS A 1 -5.95 -22.66 95.16
C HIS A 1 -4.63 -22.49 95.93
N TRP A 2 -3.69 -23.45 95.97
CA TRP A 2 -2.43 -23.26 96.72
C TRP A 2 -1.56 -22.08 96.22
N ARG A 3 -1.51 -21.83 94.90
CA ARG A 3 -0.77 -20.68 94.34
C ARG A 3 -1.34 -19.32 94.74
N GLU A 4 -2.65 -19.22 94.96
CA GLU A 4 -3.29 -17.96 95.36
C GLU A 4 -3.00 -17.65 96.84
N THR A 5 -3.05 -18.68 97.71
CA THR A 5 -2.71 -18.52 99.12
C THR A 5 -1.22 -18.21 99.34
N GLU A 6 -0.33 -18.88 98.61
CA GLU A 6 1.11 -18.65 98.74
C GLU A 6 1.55 -17.30 98.17
N THR A 7 0.94 -16.85 97.06
CA THR A 7 1.20 -15.50 96.53
C THR A 7 0.65 -14.39 97.41
N ALA A 8 -0.51 -14.60 98.06
CA ALA A 8 -1.05 -13.66 99.03
C ALA A 8 -0.13 -13.51 100.26
N TYR A 9 0.44 -14.62 100.76
CA TYR A 9 1.38 -14.60 101.89
C TYR A 9 2.68 -13.87 101.56
N ILE A 10 3.26 -14.11 100.37
CA ILE A 10 4.46 -13.40 99.90
C ILE A 10 4.19 -11.89 99.71
N GLU A 11 3.00 -11.52 99.21
CA GLU A 11 2.60 -10.12 99.07
C GLU A 11 2.44 -9.42 100.43
N GLN A 12 1.99 -10.15 101.45
CA GLN A 12 1.86 -9.65 102.82
C GLN A 12 3.24 -9.35 103.44
N LEU A 13 4.19 -10.28 103.31
CA LEU A 13 5.58 -10.08 103.75
C LEU A 13 6.28 -8.94 102.99
N ALA A 14 6.02 -8.79 101.69
CA ALA A 14 6.65 -7.74 100.89
C ALA A 14 6.20 -6.32 101.30
N LYS A 15 4.93 -6.14 101.69
CA LYS A 15 4.39 -4.86 102.17
C LYS A 15 4.91 -4.46 103.55
N GLU A 16 5.28 -5.43 104.39
CA GLU A 16 5.88 -5.17 105.71
C GLU A 16 7.27 -4.53 105.61
N TYR A 17 8.09 -4.96 104.65
CA TYR A 17 9.47 -4.49 104.50
C TYR A 17 9.64 -3.41 103.43
N ILE A 18 8.66 -3.22 102.53
CA ILE A 18 8.69 -2.23 101.44
C ILE A 18 7.34 -1.48 101.43
N PRO A 19 7.28 -0.25 102.00
CA PRO A 19 6.01 0.46 102.24
C PRO A 19 5.17 0.79 100.99
N ASN A 20 5.78 0.81 99.80
CA ASN A 20 5.12 1.17 98.53
C ASN A 20 5.05 0.01 97.53
N PHE A 21 4.95 -1.24 98.02
CA PHE A 21 4.88 -2.41 97.14
C PHE A 21 3.50 -2.54 96.47
N GLU A 22 3.44 -2.32 95.15
CA GLU A 22 2.27 -2.61 94.30
C GLU A 22 2.52 -3.81 93.37
N ARG A 23 1.61 -4.81 93.43
CA ARG A 23 1.64 -5.97 92.55
C ARG A 23 1.08 -5.64 91.17
N ALA A 24 1.80 -6.00 90.11
CA ALA A 24 1.31 -5.93 88.73
C ALA A 24 1.21 -7.34 88.11
N ASN A 25 0.04 -7.70 87.57
CA ASN A 25 -0.12 -8.90 86.75
C ASN A 25 0.44 -8.61 85.35
N VAL A 26 1.56 -9.26 85.01
CA VAL A 26 2.23 -9.15 83.71
C VAL A 26 2.06 -10.43 82.89
N GLY A 27 1.81 -10.27 81.59
CA GLY A 27 1.84 -11.37 80.62
C GLY A 27 3.23 -11.50 79.99
N SER A 28 3.61 -12.71 79.55
CA SER A 28 4.95 -12.99 79.04
C SER A 28 5.18 -12.53 77.59
N HIS A 29 5.94 -11.43 77.41
CA HIS A 29 7.16 -11.38 76.57
C HIS A 29 8.17 -10.39 77.21
N LYS A 30 8.38 -10.58 78.52
CA LYS A 30 9.34 -9.89 79.42
C LYS A 30 8.98 -8.45 79.88
N TYR A 31 7.86 -8.30 80.61
CA TYR A 31 7.42 -7.09 81.36
C TYR A 31 6.49 -6.08 80.65
N MET A 32 5.38 -6.53 80.06
CA MET A 32 4.26 -5.65 79.67
C MET A 32 3.01 -5.92 80.51
N LYS A 33 2.20 -4.88 80.78
CA LYS A 33 0.87 -5.05 81.38
C LYS A 33 -0.02 -5.84 80.41
N VAL A 34 -0.86 -6.75 80.93
CA VAL A 34 -1.66 -7.71 80.12
C VAL A 34 -2.43 -7.05 78.96
N ARG A 35 -2.99 -5.86 79.19
CA ARG A 35 -3.72 -5.12 78.15
C ARG A 35 -2.82 -4.71 76.97
N GLN A 36 -1.63 -4.18 77.27
CA GLN A 36 -0.66 -3.78 76.25
C GLN A 36 -0.11 -4.98 75.48
N TYR A 37 0.01 -6.14 76.14
CA TYR A 37 0.41 -7.38 75.47
C TYR A 37 -0.65 -7.86 74.46
N LYS A 38 -1.94 -7.78 74.81
CA LYS A 38 -3.03 -8.12 73.88
C LYS A 38 -3.04 -7.20 72.66
N GLU A 39 -2.96 -5.88 72.90
CA GLU A 39 -2.89 -4.88 71.83
C GLU A 39 -1.66 -5.11 70.92
N TYR A 40 -0.50 -5.46 71.50
CA TYR A 40 0.70 -5.81 70.73
C TYR A 40 0.53 -7.11 69.93
N ALA A 41 -0.03 -8.16 70.52
CA ALA A 41 -0.23 -9.44 69.83
C ALA A 41 -1.23 -9.31 68.66
N GLU A 42 -2.30 -8.54 68.84
CA GLU A 42 -3.27 -8.22 67.78
C GLU A 42 -2.64 -7.39 66.66
N ALA A 43 -1.87 -6.36 67.01
CA ALA A 43 -1.14 -5.55 66.03
C ALA A 43 -0.10 -6.38 65.26
N LYS A 44 0.66 -7.24 65.97
CA LYS A 44 1.64 -8.15 65.37
C LYS A 44 0.97 -9.11 64.39
N SER A 45 -0.12 -9.77 64.79
CA SER A 45 -0.87 -10.68 63.90
C SER A 45 -1.44 -9.95 62.69
N THR A 46 -1.92 -8.72 62.85
CA THR A 46 -2.41 -7.91 61.72
C THR A 46 -1.30 -7.58 60.73
N ILE A 47 -0.11 -7.23 61.23
CA ILE A 47 1.06 -6.94 60.39
C ILE A 47 1.55 -8.21 59.69
N GLU A 48 1.64 -9.35 60.39
CA GLU A 48 2.04 -10.63 59.81
C GLU A 48 1.11 -11.03 58.66
N ASN A 49 -0.22 -10.93 58.84
CA ASN A 49 -1.18 -11.21 57.76
C ASN A 49 -1.01 -10.26 56.55
N GLN A 50 -0.73 -8.97 56.80
CA GLN A 50 -0.47 -8.01 55.72
C GLN A 50 0.83 -8.30 54.98
N VAL A 51 1.87 -8.77 55.68
CA VAL A 51 3.14 -9.17 55.08
C VAL A 51 2.93 -10.38 54.17
N GLU A 52 2.22 -11.41 54.65
CA GLU A 52 1.89 -12.59 53.85
C GLU A 52 1.05 -12.22 52.60
N GLU A 53 0.07 -11.35 52.75
CA GLU A 53 -0.74 -10.86 51.61
C GLU A 53 0.14 -10.10 50.60
N LYS A 54 1.09 -9.29 51.06
CA LYS A 54 2.00 -8.55 50.18
C LYS A 54 3.02 -9.44 49.49
N GLU A 55 3.52 -10.47 50.17
CA GLU A 55 4.43 -11.46 49.59
C GLU A 55 3.76 -12.24 48.45
N THR A 56 2.51 -12.67 48.64
CA THR A 56 1.75 -13.35 47.57
C THR A 56 1.46 -12.43 46.38
N GLN A 57 1.17 -11.15 46.62
CA GLN A 57 1.04 -10.14 45.56
C GLN A 57 2.35 -9.91 44.80
N LEU A 58 3.50 -9.89 45.49
CA LEU A 58 4.80 -9.74 44.85
C LEU A 58 5.15 -10.96 43.98
N GLN A 59 4.86 -12.17 44.47
CA GLN A 59 5.10 -13.39 43.70
C GLN A 59 4.27 -13.43 42.41
N THR A 60 2.99 -13.04 42.49
CA THR A 60 2.13 -12.96 41.30
C THR A 60 2.62 -11.91 40.31
N ILE A 61 3.11 -10.75 40.78
CA ILE A 61 3.72 -9.74 39.92
C ILE A 61 4.99 -10.28 39.23
N ASP A 62 5.86 -10.99 39.95
CA ASP A 62 7.09 -11.57 39.39
C ASP A 62 6.79 -12.59 38.27
N ASP A 63 5.79 -13.45 38.49
CA ASP A 63 5.34 -14.42 37.49
C ASP A 63 4.77 -13.73 36.24
N HIS A 64 4.01 -12.64 36.44
CA HIS A 64 3.52 -11.81 35.33
C HIS A 64 4.65 -11.11 34.57
N LEU A 65 5.67 -10.60 35.26
CA LEU A 65 6.83 -9.96 34.64
C LEU A 65 7.62 -10.94 33.78
N LYS A 66 7.89 -12.16 34.29
CA LYS A 66 8.55 -13.23 33.51
C LYS A 66 7.78 -13.59 32.25
N ASN A 67 6.45 -13.64 32.33
CA ASN A 67 5.61 -13.91 31.15
C ASN A 67 5.67 -12.76 30.12
N VAL A 68 5.64 -11.50 30.58
CA VAL A 68 5.77 -10.34 29.68
C VAL A 68 7.15 -10.32 29.02
N GLU A 69 8.21 -10.64 29.75
CA GLU A 69 9.57 -10.73 29.21
C GLU A 69 9.68 -11.83 28.16
N GLY A 70 9.09 -13.01 28.40
CA GLY A 70 9.02 -14.09 27.40
C GLY A 70 8.33 -13.63 26.10
N LYS A 71 7.18 -12.96 26.22
CA LYS A 71 6.46 -12.40 25.06
C LYS A 71 7.24 -11.31 24.34
N ALA A 72 8.00 -10.48 25.07
CA ALA A 72 8.84 -9.45 24.47
C ALA A 72 9.95 -10.07 23.61
N ASN A 73 10.58 -11.14 24.09
CA ASN A 73 11.60 -11.86 23.33
C ASN A 73 11.02 -12.54 22.08
N GLU A 74 9.83 -13.15 22.18
CA GLU A 74 9.12 -13.71 21.01
C GLU A 74 8.77 -12.63 19.97
N LEU A 75 8.33 -11.45 20.44
CA LEU A 75 8.05 -10.30 19.57
C LEU A 75 9.32 -9.78 18.90
N GLU A 76 10.46 -9.80 19.57
CA GLU A 76 11.73 -9.38 18.98
C GLU A 76 12.17 -10.36 17.87
N VAL A 77 12.07 -11.66 18.11
CA VAL A 77 12.38 -12.68 17.10
C VAL A 77 11.45 -12.54 15.88
N THR A 78 10.14 -12.41 16.09
CA THR A 78 9.19 -12.23 14.97
C THR A 78 9.43 -10.93 14.20
N LYS A 79 9.79 -9.84 14.88
CA LYS A 79 10.18 -8.58 14.23
C LYS A 79 11.39 -8.77 13.32
N THR A 80 12.46 -9.40 13.79
CA THR A 80 13.67 -9.63 12.97
C THR A 80 13.39 -10.52 11.75
N SER A 81 12.55 -11.55 11.90
CA SER A 81 12.10 -12.38 10.77
C SER A 81 11.35 -11.55 9.72
N LEU A 82 10.38 -10.74 10.16
CA LEU A 82 9.60 -9.88 9.27
C LEU A 82 10.49 -8.83 8.56
N GLU A 83 11.47 -8.27 9.25
CA GLU A 83 12.44 -7.36 8.64
C GLU A 83 13.25 -8.05 7.53
N SER A 84 13.66 -9.31 7.73
CA SER A 84 14.32 -10.11 6.68
C SER A 84 13.41 -10.37 5.48
N ASP A 85 12.16 -10.81 5.73
CA ASP A 85 11.18 -11.08 4.67
C ASP A 85 10.88 -9.83 3.83
N VAL A 86 10.78 -8.66 4.48
CA VAL A 86 10.61 -7.36 3.80
C VAL A 86 11.83 -7.02 2.93
N VAL A 87 13.05 -7.30 3.41
CA VAL A 87 14.26 -7.05 2.61
C VAL A 87 14.32 -7.97 1.40
N ASP A 88 13.97 -9.25 1.54
CA ASP A 88 14.01 -10.22 0.44
C ASP A 88 12.93 -9.94 -0.61
N THR A 89 11.71 -9.62 -0.18
CA THR A 89 10.64 -9.18 -1.10
C THR A 89 11.02 -7.90 -1.86
N TYR A 90 11.76 -6.98 -1.24
CA TYR A 90 12.26 -5.78 -1.93
C TYR A 90 13.30 -6.12 -3.01
N LYS A 91 14.19 -7.09 -2.76
CA LYS A 91 15.15 -7.58 -3.77
C LYS A 91 14.43 -8.25 -4.94
N GLU A 92 13.43 -9.09 -4.67
CA GLU A 92 12.62 -9.73 -5.71
C GLU A 92 11.89 -8.70 -6.56
N LEU A 93 11.29 -7.68 -5.94
CA LEU A 93 10.63 -6.58 -6.66
C LEU A 93 11.58 -5.82 -7.57
N GLU A 94 12.81 -5.56 -7.15
CA GLU A 94 13.79 -4.86 -7.98
C GLU A 94 14.22 -5.71 -9.20
N ILE A 95 14.37 -7.03 -9.03
CA ILE A 95 14.64 -7.95 -10.13
C ILE A 95 13.49 -7.95 -11.14
N VAL A 96 12.25 -8.07 -10.66
CA VAL A 96 11.05 -8.04 -11.51
C VAL A 96 10.95 -6.72 -12.25
N LYS A 97 11.22 -5.60 -11.59
CA LYS A 97 11.21 -4.27 -12.20
C LYS A 97 12.22 -4.17 -13.35
N GLN A 98 13.46 -4.62 -13.14
CA GLN A 98 14.48 -4.65 -14.19
C GLN A 98 14.07 -5.54 -15.37
N GLN A 99 13.46 -6.70 -15.09
CA GLN A 99 12.94 -7.57 -16.15
C GLN A 99 11.85 -6.87 -16.97
N VAL A 100 10.88 -6.24 -16.32
CA VAL A 100 9.80 -5.49 -16.98
C VAL A 100 10.34 -4.35 -17.83
N GLU A 101 11.36 -3.62 -17.34
CA GLU A 101 12.03 -2.57 -18.13
C GLU A 101 12.68 -3.16 -19.39
N SER A 102 13.42 -4.27 -19.27
CA SER A 102 14.07 -4.93 -20.41
C SER A 102 13.06 -5.49 -21.44
N GLU A 103 11.91 -6.02 -20.99
CA GLU A 103 10.86 -6.51 -21.87
C GLU A 103 10.14 -5.36 -22.58
N ASN A 104 9.95 -4.23 -21.89
CA ASN A 104 9.36 -3.04 -22.47
C ASN A 104 10.24 -2.44 -23.59
N GLU A 105 11.56 -2.44 -23.43
CA GLU A 105 12.50 -2.04 -24.50
C GLU A 105 12.40 -2.96 -25.73
N LYS A 106 12.32 -4.28 -25.52
CA LYS A 106 12.11 -5.25 -26.61
C LYS A 106 10.78 -5.00 -27.33
N LEU A 107 9.71 -4.73 -26.59
CA LEU A 107 8.39 -4.40 -27.15
C LEU A 107 8.43 -3.12 -27.99
N GLN A 108 9.17 -2.09 -27.55
CA GLN A 108 9.35 -0.87 -28.35
C GLN A 108 10.08 -1.15 -29.68
N LEU A 109 11.15 -1.94 -29.65
CA LEU A 109 11.88 -2.34 -30.86
C LEU A 109 11.01 -3.16 -31.82
N ILE A 110 10.21 -4.09 -31.29
CA ILE A 110 9.25 -4.87 -32.08
C ILE A 110 8.22 -3.94 -32.72
N GLY A 111 7.68 -2.99 -31.96
CA GLY A 111 6.74 -2.00 -32.47
C GLY A 111 7.32 -1.16 -33.62
N GLN A 112 8.56 -0.70 -33.50
CA GLN A 112 9.25 0.03 -34.57
C GLN A 112 9.43 -0.82 -35.83
N ARG A 113 9.91 -2.06 -35.69
CA ARG A 113 10.06 -3.00 -36.82
C ARG A 113 8.72 -3.31 -37.48
N HIS A 114 7.65 -3.44 -36.70
CA HIS A 114 6.32 -3.70 -37.25
C HIS A 114 5.85 -2.56 -38.14
N ILE A 115 6.01 -1.31 -37.71
CA ILE A 115 5.66 -0.12 -38.51
C ILE A 115 6.46 -0.07 -39.82
N GLU A 116 7.76 -0.39 -39.78
CA GLU A 116 8.60 -0.43 -40.98
C GLU A 116 8.14 -1.51 -41.97
N LEU A 117 7.88 -2.72 -41.45
CA LEU A 117 7.37 -3.83 -42.27
C LEU A 117 6.01 -3.52 -42.88
N GLU A 118 5.09 -2.91 -42.11
CA GLU A 118 3.77 -2.53 -42.60
C GLU A 118 3.88 -1.53 -43.76
N LYS A 119 4.76 -0.52 -43.66
CA LYS A 119 5.03 0.42 -44.76
C LYS A 119 5.58 -0.27 -46.01
N ARG A 120 6.52 -1.20 -45.85
CA ARG A 120 7.07 -1.97 -46.99
C ARG A 120 6.01 -2.83 -47.65
N VAL A 121 5.15 -3.48 -46.87
CA VAL A 121 4.04 -4.29 -47.38
C VAL A 121 3.04 -3.41 -48.13
N GLU A 122 2.65 -2.26 -47.59
CA GLU A 122 1.77 -1.31 -48.29
C GLU A 122 2.37 -0.81 -49.62
N GLN A 123 3.68 -0.55 -49.65
CA GLN A 123 4.36 -0.12 -50.87
C GLN A 123 4.38 -1.23 -51.92
N MET A 124 4.77 -2.45 -51.53
CA MET A 124 4.74 -3.61 -52.43
C MET A 124 3.33 -3.89 -52.94
N GLN A 125 2.30 -3.70 -52.10
CA GLN A 125 0.91 -3.84 -52.50
C GLN A 125 0.52 -2.83 -53.59
N LYS A 126 0.89 -1.55 -53.43
CA LYS A 126 0.61 -0.51 -54.44
C LYS A 126 1.31 -0.80 -55.76
N GLU A 127 2.56 -1.24 -55.72
CA GLU A 127 3.32 -1.63 -56.91
C GLU A 127 2.64 -2.81 -57.62
N LEU A 128 2.21 -3.81 -56.85
CA LEU A 128 1.49 -4.98 -57.38
C LEU A 128 0.15 -4.58 -58.00
N ASP A 129 -0.67 -3.78 -57.32
CA ASP A 129 -1.98 -3.33 -57.83
C ASP A 129 -1.81 -2.58 -59.17
N SER A 130 -0.81 -1.69 -59.24
CA SER A 130 -0.50 -0.93 -60.47
C SER A 130 -0.05 -1.82 -61.65
N ALA A 131 0.66 -2.91 -61.36
CA ALA A 131 1.04 -3.90 -62.36
C ALA A 131 -0.15 -4.79 -62.76
N THR A 132 -1.03 -5.10 -61.81
CA THR A 132 -2.19 -5.97 -62.00
C THR A 132 -3.24 -5.34 -62.90
N ASP A 133 -3.39 -4.01 -62.87
CA ASP A 133 -4.26 -3.24 -63.76
C ASP A 133 -3.81 -3.27 -65.22
N GLN A 134 -2.51 -3.45 -65.47
CA GLN A 134 -1.93 -3.52 -66.82
C GLN A 134 -2.02 -4.93 -67.42
N VAL A 135 -2.26 -5.94 -66.59
CA VAL A 135 -2.31 -7.35 -67.00
C VAL A 135 -3.75 -7.75 -67.34
N PRO A 136 -4.02 -8.29 -68.54
CA PRO A 136 -5.35 -8.73 -68.93
C PRO A 136 -5.88 -9.87 -68.04
N ASN A 137 -7.21 -10.00 -67.94
CA ASN A 137 -7.83 -11.01 -67.07
C ASN A 137 -7.78 -12.44 -67.66
N GLU A 138 -7.60 -12.54 -68.97
CA GLU A 138 -7.54 -13.79 -69.72
C GLU A 138 -6.31 -13.85 -70.61
N PRO A 139 -5.78 -15.05 -70.90
CA PRO A 139 -4.64 -15.21 -71.80
C PRO A 139 -5.00 -14.73 -73.20
N ILE A 140 -4.17 -13.85 -73.77
CA ILE A 140 -4.41 -13.22 -75.08
C ILE A 140 -3.44 -13.80 -76.10
N LYS A 141 -3.93 -14.06 -77.32
CA LYS A 141 -3.07 -14.27 -78.49
C LYS A 141 -2.79 -12.91 -79.12
N ILE A 142 -1.59 -12.37 -78.92
CA ILE A 142 -1.23 -11.06 -79.47
C ILE A 142 -1.04 -11.21 -80.98
N PRO A 143 -1.87 -10.58 -81.83
CA PRO A 143 -1.73 -10.69 -83.27
C PRO A 143 -0.46 -9.98 -83.73
N PHE A 144 0.30 -10.64 -84.60
CA PHE A 144 1.50 -10.08 -85.21
C PHE A 144 1.13 -8.92 -86.16
N LEU A 145 1.36 -7.68 -85.72
CA LEU A 145 1.06 -6.51 -86.54
C LEU A 145 2.21 -6.24 -87.53
N ARG A 146 1.78 -5.96 -88.77
CA ARG A 146 2.57 -5.98 -90.01
C ARG A 146 3.60 -4.84 -90.07
N LYS A 147 4.72 -5.15 -90.75
CA LYS A 147 5.77 -4.29 -91.35
C LYS A 147 5.55 -2.76 -91.26
N GLU A 148 6.57 -2.03 -90.81
CA GLU A 148 6.62 -0.56 -90.84
C GLU A 148 6.25 -0.01 -92.23
N VAL A 149 5.55 1.13 -92.27
CA VAL A 149 5.15 1.82 -93.52
C VAL A 149 5.69 3.24 -93.48
N ILE A 150 6.67 3.53 -94.33
CA ILE A 150 7.17 4.89 -94.52
C ILE A 150 6.34 5.55 -95.61
N THR A 151 5.92 6.79 -95.37
CA THR A 151 5.23 7.62 -96.37
C THR A 151 6.27 8.50 -97.05
N GLU A 152 6.54 8.25 -98.32
CA GLU A 152 7.31 9.16 -99.17
C GLU A 152 6.32 10.01 -99.98
N VAL A 153 6.36 11.32 -99.76
CA VAL A 153 5.56 12.31 -100.51
C VAL A 153 6.38 12.75 -101.72
N GLN A 154 5.97 12.35 -102.93
CA GLN A 154 6.59 12.82 -104.16
C GLN A 154 5.96 14.17 -104.56
N ASN A 155 6.68 15.27 -104.32
CA ASN A 155 6.29 16.63 -104.69
C ASN A 155 6.61 16.95 -106.17
N ASN A 156 6.26 16.04 -107.09
CA ASN A 156 6.74 16.09 -108.47
C ASN A 156 5.65 16.52 -109.48
N LYS A 157 4.48 16.96 -109.01
CA LYS A 157 3.38 17.45 -109.87
C LYS A 157 3.23 18.96 -109.72
N THR A 158 3.32 19.68 -110.84
CA THR A 158 3.15 21.13 -110.93
C THR A 158 1.69 21.60 -110.78
N PHE A 159 0.70 20.70 -110.85
CA PHE A 159 -0.70 20.97 -110.48
C PHE A 159 -1.39 19.71 -109.93
N GLY A 160 -2.16 19.86 -108.84
CA GLY A 160 -2.91 18.79 -108.14
C GLY A 160 -2.21 18.24 -106.88
N LYS A 161 -2.98 17.70 -105.92
CA LYS A 161 -2.48 17.21 -104.61
C LYS A 161 -1.34 16.19 -104.79
N ALA A 162 -0.27 16.34 -104.00
CA ALA A 162 0.92 15.49 -104.04
C ALA A 162 0.57 14.00 -103.88
N GLU A 163 1.26 13.14 -104.64
CA GLU A 163 1.02 11.71 -104.66
C GLU A 163 1.79 11.06 -103.50
N VAL A 164 1.04 10.64 -102.47
CA VAL A 164 1.59 10.00 -101.28
C VAL A 164 1.73 8.51 -101.56
N THR A 165 2.95 8.04 -101.79
CA THR A 165 3.22 6.60 -101.93
C THR A 165 3.62 6.00 -100.58
N LYS A 166 2.85 5.01 -100.12
CA LYS A 166 3.15 4.23 -98.91
C LYS A 166 4.05 3.05 -99.27
N LYS A 167 5.32 3.07 -98.87
CA LYS A 167 6.24 1.93 -99.03
C LYS A 167 6.29 1.13 -97.72
N LYS A 168 6.00 -0.17 -97.79
CA LYS A 168 6.22 -1.09 -96.66
C LYS A 168 7.73 -1.32 -96.54
N THR A 169 8.36 -0.92 -95.45
CA THR A 169 9.72 -1.32 -95.14
C THR A 169 9.74 -2.79 -94.72
N GLY A 170 10.80 -3.53 -95.04
CA GLY A 170 10.95 -4.94 -94.67
C GLY A 170 11.16 -5.18 -93.17
N ASN A 171 11.27 -4.10 -92.38
CA ASN A 171 11.57 -4.16 -90.96
C ASN A 171 10.31 -4.49 -90.14
N TYR A 172 10.48 -5.46 -89.26
CA TYR A 172 9.51 -5.77 -88.20
C TYR A 172 9.88 -4.97 -86.95
N VAL A 173 8.89 -4.35 -86.30
CA VAL A 173 9.10 -3.62 -85.03
C VAL A 173 9.54 -4.58 -83.91
N LEU A 174 9.11 -5.84 -83.96
CA LEU A 174 9.56 -6.96 -83.12
C LEU A 174 9.64 -8.23 -83.98
N SER A 175 10.66 -9.06 -83.76
CA SER A 175 10.79 -10.35 -84.46
C SER A 175 9.65 -11.32 -84.05
N PRO A 176 9.31 -12.32 -84.89
CA PRO A 176 8.33 -13.34 -84.52
C PRO A 176 8.66 -14.08 -83.22
N GLU A 177 9.95 -14.31 -82.94
CA GLU A 177 10.44 -14.92 -81.71
C GLU A 177 10.17 -14.01 -80.50
N GLN A 178 10.49 -12.72 -80.61
CA GLN A 178 10.21 -11.72 -79.58
C GLN A 178 8.70 -11.59 -79.29
N TYR A 179 7.85 -11.71 -80.31
CA TYR A 179 6.39 -11.73 -80.13
C TYR A 179 5.90 -12.97 -79.38
N GLN A 180 6.49 -14.14 -79.66
CA GLN A 180 6.18 -15.37 -78.92
C GLN A 180 6.63 -15.28 -77.47
N GLU A 181 7.83 -14.73 -77.21
CA GLU A 181 8.32 -14.48 -75.85
C GLU A 181 7.43 -13.50 -75.09
N LEU A 182 7.04 -12.38 -75.70
CA LEU A 182 6.11 -11.41 -75.12
C LEU A 182 4.77 -12.08 -74.78
N THR A 183 4.22 -12.89 -75.69
CA THR A 183 2.97 -13.61 -75.46
C THR A 183 3.09 -14.61 -74.31
N LYS A 184 4.23 -15.31 -74.19
CA LYS A 184 4.51 -16.21 -73.04
C LYS A 184 4.60 -15.43 -71.73
N GLN A 185 5.30 -14.29 -71.70
CA GLN A 185 5.45 -13.45 -70.52
C GLN A 185 4.10 -12.88 -70.05
N VAL A 186 3.29 -12.36 -70.98
CA VAL A 186 1.95 -11.85 -70.68
C VAL A 186 1.06 -12.97 -70.12
N ASN A 187 1.03 -14.14 -70.77
CA ASN A 187 0.23 -15.26 -70.27
C ASN A 187 0.72 -15.79 -68.91
N ALA A 188 2.02 -15.79 -68.65
CA ALA A 188 2.57 -16.11 -67.33
C ALA A 188 2.11 -15.11 -66.27
N ALA A 189 2.10 -13.81 -66.57
CA ALA A 189 1.59 -12.78 -65.68
C ALA A 189 0.08 -12.95 -65.39
N VAL A 190 -0.73 -13.36 -66.38
CA VAL A 190 -2.14 -13.71 -66.16
C VAL A 190 -2.29 -14.85 -65.17
N THR A 191 -1.46 -15.90 -65.27
CA THR A 191 -1.46 -17.02 -64.32
C THR A 191 -1.09 -16.56 -62.92
N ILE A 192 -0.03 -15.76 -62.78
CA ILE A 192 0.41 -15.20 -61.49
C ILE A 192 -0.70 -14.35 -60.86
N LYS A 193 -1.38 -13.51 -61.64
CA LYS A 193 -2.53 -12.70 -61.18
C LYS A 193 -3.65 -13.58 -60.61
N LYS A 194 -3.98 -14.68 -61.29
CA LYS A 194 -5.00 -15.64 -60.83
C LYS A 194 -4.58 -16.36 -59.54
N ASP A 195 -3.34 -16.81 -59.47
CA ASP A 195 -2.81 -17.50 -58.29
C ASP A 195 -2.68 -16.56 -57.07
N TYR A 196 -2.31 -15.30 -57.29
CA TYR A 196 -2.31 -14.28 -56.24
C TYR A 196 -3.72 -14.02 -55.68
N GLY A 197 -4.72 -13.90 -56.56
CA GLY A 197 -6.13 -13.80 -56.16
C GLY A 197 -6.57 -14.96 -55.28
N ARG A 198 -6.22 -16.20 -55.67
CA ARG A 198 -6.47 -17.40 -54.85
C ARG A 198 -5.77 -17.34 -53.50
N LEU A 199 -4.51 -16.91 -53.47
CA LEU A 199 -3.74 -16.78 -52.22
C LEU A 199 -4.44 -15.82 -51.24
N ARG A 200 -5.01 -14.72 -51.74
CA ARG A 200 -5.74 -13.74 -50.93
C ARG A 200 -7.02 -14.30 -50.32
N GLU A 201 -7.64 -15.28 -50.96
CA GLU A 201 -8.85 -15.95 -50.47
C GLU A 201 -8.56 -17.10 -49.49
N THR A 202 -7.29 -17.47 -49.29
CA THR A 202 -6.90 -18.53 -48.37
C THR A 202 -7.27 -18.19 -46.93
N ASP A 203 -7.50 -19.23 -46.13
CA ASP A 203 -7.91 -19.08 -44.73
C ASP A 203 -6.87 -18.31 -43.91
N PHE A 204 -5.57 -18.46 -44.20
CA PHE A 204 -4.51 -17.72 -43.52
C PHE A 204 -4.64 -16.20 -43.65
N VAL A 205 -5.03 -15.69 -44.82
CA VAL A 205 -5.18 -14.24 -45.04
C VAL A 205 -6.41 -13.72 -44.30
N LYS A 206 -7.51 -14.47 -44.31
CA LYS A 206 -8.73 -14.14 -43.57
C LYS A 206 -8.49 -14.16 -42.05
N GLU A 207 -7.76 -15.16 -41.56
CA GLU A 207 -7.35 -15.26 -40.17
C GLU A 207 -6.49 -14.06 -39.77
N TYR A 208 -5.49 -13.70 -40.59
CA TYR A 208 -4.65 -12.52 -40.34
C TYR A 208 -5.48 -11.23 -40.29
N GLU A 209 -6.41 -11.02 -41.23
CA GLU A 209 -7.29 -9.84 -41.22
C GLU A 209 -8.17 -9.81 -39.96
N SER A 210 -8.75 -10.94 -39.57
CA SER A 210 -9.53 -11.03 -38.32
C SER A 210 -8.68 -10.75 -37.08
N LEU A 211 -7.43 -11.25 -37.05
CA LEU A 211 -6.49 -11.02 -35.96
C LEU A 211 -6.02 -9.57 -35.91
N LYS A 212 -5.84 -8.93 -37.07
CA LYS A 212 -5.53 -7.50 -37.15
C LYS A 212 -6.69 -6.67 -36.56
N MET A 213 -7.92 -7.00 -36.93
CA MET A 213 -9.11 -6.33 -36.39
C MET A 213 -9.25 -6.48 -34.87
N THR A 214 -9.00 -7.68 -34.32
CA THR A 214 -9.04 -7.90 -32.86
C THR A 214 -7.89 -7.18 -32.17
N ALA A 215 -6.68 -7.21 -32.72
CA ALA A 215 -5.52 -6.49 -32.19
C ALA A 215 -5.75 -4.96 -32.15
N GLU A 216 -6.34 -4.39 -33.20
CA GLU A 216 -6.72 -2.98 -33.23
C GLU A 216 -7.79 -2.64 -32.17
N SER A 217 -8.76 -3.53 -31.95
CA SER A 217 -9.76 -3.38 -30.89
C SER A 217 -9.10 -3.38 -29.50
N TRP A 218 -8.23 -4.34 -29.22
CA TRP A 218 -7.46 -4.38 -27.97
C TRP A 218 -6.57 -3.16 -27.79
N MET A 219 -5.96 -2.65 -28.85
CA MET A 219 -5.18 -1.42 -28.77
C MET A 219 -6.04 -0.20 -28.40
N LYS A 220 -7.28 -0.13 -28.89
CA LYS A 220 -8.23 0.93 -28.51
C LYS A 220 -8.64 0.80 -27.04
N GLU A 221 -8.98 -0.39 -26.59
CA GLU A 221 -9.34 -0.68 -25.19
C GLU A 221 -8.18 -0.41 -24.22
N ASN A 222 -6.95 -0.77 -24.60
CA ASN A 222 -5.78 -0.49 -23.77
C ASN A 222 -5.50 1.03 -23.67
N ARG A 223 -5.82 1.81 -24.71
CA ARG A 223 -5.76 3.28 -24.65
C ARG A 223 -6.81 3.86 -23.70
N THR A 224 -8.05 3.34 -23.71
CA THR A 224 -9.10 3.80 -22.79
C THR A 224 -8.75 3.45 -21.35
N LEU A 225 -8.30 2.22 -21.08
CA LEU A 225 -7.86 1.79 -19.75
C LEU A 225 -6.70 2.63 -19.21
N LYS A 226 -5.73 3.00 -20.06
CA LYS A 226 -4.65 3.92 -19.66
C LYS A 226 -5.18 5.30 -19.28
N GLN A 227 -6.20 5.81 -19.97
CA GLN A 227 -6.83 7.09 -19.63
C GLN A 227 -7.59 7.00 -18.30
N GLU A 228 -8.39 5.95 -18.11
CA GLU A 228 -9.14 5.71 -16.86
C GLU A 228 -8.20 5.56 -15.66
N LYS A 229 -7.12 4.78 -15.80
CA LYS A 229 -6.08 4.66 -14.76
C LYS A 229 -5.50 6.02 -14.40
N GLY A 230 -5.24 6.88 -15.39
CA GLY A 230 -4.75 8.23 -15.18
C GLY A 230 -5.75 9.14 -14.47
N GLN A 231 -7.06 8.97 -14.70
CA GLN A 231 -8.12 9.68 -13.99
C GLN A 231 -8.22 9.22 -12.53
N LEU A 232 -8.27 7.91 -12.30
CA LEU A 232 -8.32 7.33 -10.96
C LEU A 232 -7.10 7.75 -10.12
N GLN A 233 -5.91 7.81 -10.72
CA GLN A 233 -4.71 8.27 -10.03
C GLN A 233 -4.83 9.74 -9.57
N LYS A 234 -5.51 10.59 -10.33
CA LYS A 234 -5.80 11.98 -9.92
C LYS A 234 -6.81 12.04 -8.78
N GLU A 235 -7.88 11.25 -8.86
CA GLU A 235 -8.90 11.17 -7.79
C GLU A 235 -8.29 10.71 -6.47
N VAL A 236 -7.47 9.65 -6.50
CA VAL A 236 -6.72 9.19 -5.33
C VAL A 236 -5.82 10.30 -4.78
N GLY A 237 -5.20 11.09 -5.65
CA GLY A 237 -4.40 12.26 -5.24
C GLY A 237 -5.22 13.33 -4.53
N VAL A 238 -6.45 13.60 -4.97
CA VAL A 238 -7.37 14.55 -4.32
C VAL A 238 -7.81 14.02 -2.95
N LEU A 239 -8.27 12.76 -2.89
CA LEU A 239 -8.70 12.12 -1.65
C LEU A 239 -7.60 12.10 -0.59
N ASN A 240 -6.35 11.82 -0.98
CA ASN A 240 -5.22 11.85 -0.04
C ASN A 240 -4.97 13.25 0.55
N ARG A 241 -5.20 14.31 -0.22
CA ARG A 241 -5.10 15.70 0.30
C ARG A 241 -6.24 16.00 1.26
N GLU A 242 -7.45 15.57 0.96
CA GLU A 242 -8.60 15.72 1.85
C GLU A 242 -8.38 14.97 3.17
N ILE A 243 -7.92 13.72 3.12
CA ILE A 243 -7.56 12.93 4.31
C ILE A 243 -6.49 13.66 5.13
N SER A 244 -5.47 14.23 4.48
CA SER A 244 -4.42 14.99 5.15
C SER A 244 -4.98 16.25 5.83
N SER A 245 -5.88 16.98 5.16
CA SER A 245 -6.57 18.14 5.72
C SER A 245 -7.43 17.77 6.93
N LEU A 246 -8.19 16.67 6.84
CA LEU A 246 -9.02 16.17 7.94
C LEU A 246 -8.17 15.76 9.14
N LYS A 247 -7.03 15.07 8.92
CA LYS A 247 -6.08 14.75 10.00
C LYS A 247 -5.55 16.01 10.68
N ALA A 248 -5.23 17.05 9.92
CA ALA A 248 -4.79 18.33 10.48
C ALA A 248 -5.89 18.98 11.34
N HIS A 249 -7.15 18.99 10.87
CA HIS A 249 -8.29 19.48 11.64
C HIS A 249 -8.49 18.69 12.94
N ILE A 250 -8.42 17.36 12.89
CA ILE A 250 -8.55 16.50 14.07
C ILE A 250 -7.47 16.82 15.10
N ASN A 251 -6.21 16.97 14.67
CA ASN A 251 -5.11 17.34 15.57
C ASN A 251 -5.33 18.73 16.21
N GLY A 252 -5.85 19.69 15.44
CA GLY A 252 -6.25 21.01 15.94
C GLY A 252 -7.33 20.90 17.01
N LEU A 253 -8.38 20.12 16.76
CA LEU A 253 -9.47 19.87 17.72
C LEU A 253 -8.97 19.19 18.99
N GLN A 254 -8.12 18.17 18.88
CA GLN A 254 -7.50 17.50 20.03
C GLN A 254 -6.71 18.48 20.89
N THR A 255 -5.96 19.39 20.25
CA THR A 255 -5.21 20.44 20.95
C THR A 255 -6.15 21.40 21.69
N ASN A 256 -7.23 21.84 21.04
CA ASN A 256 -8.23 22.72 21.65
C ASN A 256 -8.91 22.06 22.85
N ILE A 257 -9.30 20.78 22.73
CA ILE A 257 -9.88 20.01 23.84
C ILE A 257 -8.89 19.91 25.00
N ARG A 258 -7.60 19.67 24.72
CA ARG A 258 -6.56 19.62 25.76
C ARG A 258 -6.41 20.95 26.48
N VAL A 259 -6.38 22.07 25.74
CA VAL A 259 -6.28 23.42 26.32
C VAL A 259 -7.52 23.72 27.17
N LEU A 260 -8.72 23.47 26.64
CA LEU A 260 -9.97 23.63 27.37
C LEU A 260 -9.98 22.82 28.66
N TYR A 261 -9.58 21.55 28.61
CA TYR A 261 -9.50 20.69 29.78
C TYR A 261 -8.54 21.26 30.84
N LEU A 262 -7.34 21.69 30.44
CA LEU A 262 -6.35 22.27 31.36
C LEU A 262 -6.83 23.59 31.98
N GLN A 263 -7.43 24.48 31.19
CA GLN A 263 -7.98 25.74 31.67
C GLN A 263 -9.15 25.50 32.63
N THR A 264 -10.08 24.62 32.25
CA THR A 264 -11.24 24.26 33.06
C THR A 264 -10.80 23.63 34.39
N LYS A 265 -9.84 22.69 34.34
CA LYS A 265 -9.23 22.10 35.54
C LYS A 265 -8.58 23.15 36.45
N LYS A 266 -7.89 24.14 35.88
CA LYS A 266 -7.27 25.23 36.65
C LYS A 266 -8.32 26.13 37.30
N VAL A 267 -9.30 26.61 36.54
CA VAL A 267 -10.38 27.48 37.04
C VAL A 267 -11.15 26.79 38.15
N PHE A 268 -11.56 25.53 37.96
CA PHE A 268 -12.23 24.78 39.01
C PHE A 268 -11.34 24.61 40.24
N LYS A 269 -10.07 24.27 40.08
CA LYS A 269 -9.14 24.16 41.21
C LYS A 269 -9.02 25.46 42.01
N GLU A 270 -8.96 26.62 41.33
CA GLU A 270 -8.91 27.94 41.96
C GLU A 270 -10.23 28.29 42.67
N GLN A 271 -11.37 28.08 42.02
CA GLN A 271 -12.69 28.31 42.60
C GLN A 271 -12.95 27.41 43.82
N PHE A 272 -12.63 26.12 43.74
CA PHE A 272 -12.73 25.20 44.88
C PHE A 272 -11.80 25.59 46.04
N LYS A 273 -10.59 26.09 45.75
CA LYS A 273 -9.67 26.59 46.78
C LYS A 273 -10.24 27.83 47.48
N ALA A 274 -10.81 28.77 46.72
CA ALA A 274 -11.44 29.97 47.27
C ALA A 274 -12.67 29.62 48.13
N PHE A 275 -13.56 28.77 47.60
CA PHE A 275 -14.75 28.28 48.31
C PHE A 275 -14.39 27.58 49.61
N ARG A 276 -13.39 26.70 49.58
CA ARG A 276 -12.88 26.04 50.77
C ARG A 276 -12.32 27.01 51.81
N GLY A 277 -11.61 28.06 51.36
CA GLY A 277 -11.11 29.11 52.25
C GLY A 277 -12.25 29.84 52.97
N ILE A 278 -13.34 30.14 52.26
CA ILE A 278 -14.55 30.76 52.85
C ILE A 278 -15.17 29.85 53.90
N ILE A 279 -15.43 28.57 53.56
CA ILE A 279 -16.01 27.60 54.50
C ILE A 279 -15.13 27.45 55.75
N LYS A 280 -13.81 27.36 55.56
CA LYS A 280 -12.87 27.20 56.66
C LYS A 280 -12.93 28.39 57.61
N ASN A 281 -12.88 29.61 57.09
CA ASN A 281 -12.97 30.81 57.92
C ASN A 281 -14.30 30.88 58.68
N GLU A 282 -15.43 30.51 58.05
CA GLU A 282 -16.74 30.48 58.74
C GLU A 282 -16.82 29.41 59.84
N LEU A 283 -16.28 28.22 59.61
CA LEU A 283 -16.27 27.13 60.59
C LEU A 283 -15.31 27.41 61.75
N ASP A 284 -14.12 27.95 61.45
CA ASP A 284 -13.12 28.34 62.46
C ASP A 284 -13.68 29.45 63.36
N ASN A 285 -14.38 30.44 62.79
CA ASN A 285 -15.07 31.50 63.55
C ASN A 285 -16.19 30.97 64.46
N LYS A 286 -16.76 29.79 64.15
CA LYS A 286 -17.80 29.12 64.94
C LYS A 286 -17.24 28.02 65.86
N GLY A 287 -15.92 27.75 65.82
CA GLY A 287 -15.27 26.68 66.59
C GLY A 287 -15.68 25.26 66.18
N ILE A 288 -16.16 25.06 64.95
CA ILE A 288 -16.66 23.76 64.46
C ILE A 288 -15.55 23.06 63.66
N ASP A 289 -15.30 21.78 63.96
CA ASP A 289 -14.29 20.97 63.24
C ASP A 289 -14.65 20.79 61.75
N ASN A 290 -13.70 21.07 60.87
CA ASN A 290 -13.90 21.05 59.42
C ASN A 290 -13.59 19.67 58.84
N GLN A 291 -14.60 18.81 58.76
CA GLN A 291 -14.49 17.46 58.20
C GLN A 291 -14.08 17.45 56.71
N PHE A 292 -14.51 18.45 55.92
CA PHE A 292 -14.12 18.57 54.51
C PHE A 292 -12.61 18.79 54.35
N GLU A 293 -12.00 19.56 55.24
CA GLU A 293 -10.56 19.82 55.22
C GLU A 293 -9.75 18.55 55.49
N ARG A 294 -10.26 17.70 56.40
CA ARG A 294 -9.63 16.46 56.85
C ARG A 294 -9.65 15.39 55.78
N GLU A 295 -10.80 15.16 55.14
CA GLU A 295 -10.92 14.18 54.05
C GLU A 295 -10.09 14.59 52.84
N HIS A 296 -10.07 15.87 52.47
CA HIS A 296 -9.23 16.33 51.37
C HIS A 296 -7.72 16.16 51.64
N LYS A 297 -7.26 16.30 52.89
CA LYS A 297 -5.85 16.04 53.24
C LYS A 297 -5.52 14.55 53.14
N LYS A 298 -6.45 13.66 53.56
CA LYS A 298 -6.31 12.21 53.35
C LYS A 298 -6.22 11.87 51.86
N GLU A 299 -7.05 12.48 51.03
CA GLU A 299 -7.08 12.21 49.59
C GLU A 299 -5.84 12.75 48.84
N ILE A 300 -5.33 13.95 49.19
CA ILE A 300 -4.04 14.42 48.67
C ILE A 300 -2.92 13.43 49.02
N ASN A 301 -2.89 12.94 50.26
CA ASN A 301 -1.84 12.04 50.72
C ASN A 301 -1.89 10.68 50.00
N ARG A 302 -3.08 10.22 49.59
CA ARG A 302 -3.24 9.03 48.72
C ARG A 302 -2.68 9.28 47.32
N HIS A 303 -2.98 10.42 46.70
CA HIS A 303 -2.50 10.73 45.35
C HIS A 303 -0.99 11.00 45.27
N ARG A 304 -0.37 11.57 46.32
CA ARG A 304 1.09 11.80 46.37
C ARG A 304 1.93 10.52 46.33
N GLY A 305 1.36 9.37 46.72
CA GLY A 305 2.02 8.08 46.59
C GLY A 305 2.07 7.53 45.16
N LEU A 306 1.18 7.99 44.28
CA LEU A 306 1.04 7.48 42.90
C LEU A 306 1.87 8.25 41.86
N ASP A 307 2.22 9.52 42.14
CA ASP A 307 3.04 10.36 41.24
C ASP A 307 4.56 10.12 41.38
N MET A 308 5.01 9.25 42.29
CA MET A 308 6.43 8.88 42.48
C MET A 308 6.87 7.67 41.65
N GLU A 309 5.96 7.05 40.88
CA GLU A 309 6.20 5.81 40.10
C GLU A 309 5.99 5.98 38.58
N ARG A 310 6.09 7.20 38.03
CA ARG A 310 6.07 7.43 36.57
C ARG A 310 7.22 8.31 36.10
#